data_AF-A0A4V1IW37-F1
#
_entry.id   AF-A0A4V1IW37-F1
#
_cell.length_a   1.000
_cell.length_b   1.000
_cell.length_c   1.000
_cell.angle_alpha   90.00
_cell.angle_beta   90.00
_cell.angle_gamma   90.00
#
_symmetry.space_group_name_H-M   'P 1'
#
loop_
_entity.id
_entity.type
_entity.pdbx_description
1 polymer ?
#
loop_
_entity_poly.entity_id
_entity_poly.type
_entity_poly.pdbx_seq_one_letter_code
_entity_poly.pdbx_strand_id
1 'polypeptide(L)'
;LADRMLSIPSQQMLLAEHRCAELFSEAEAAFKQSIADITAQIDAGKVVNGLGKLMEEVRNEAIAMFDASAKHYHHDVYTEMRDKLHETFNEELRTLFRSQLKTLAANLSELFDTEMEPLSADSAASFMEKANKLRLRILREFEDTAKKSWST
;
A
#
# COMPACT_ATOMS: atom_id res chain seq x y z
N LEU A 1 -11.10 -50.28 -13.20
CA LEU A 1 -11.60 -48.90 -12.96
C LEU A 1 -10.85 -48.36 -11.75
N ALA A 2 -9.82 -47.57 -12.01
CA ALA A 2 -8.87 -47.05 -11.02
C ALA A 2 -9.43 -45.77 -10.38
N ASP A 3 -10.51 -45.93 -9.64
CA ASP A 3 -11.17 -44.85 -8.92
C ASP A 3 -11.46 -45.33 -7.50
N ARG A 4 -11.24 -44.44 -6.53
CA ARG A 4 -11.52 -44.59 -5.08
C ARG A 4 -10.50 -45.40 -4.30
N MET A 5 -9.42 -44.74 -3.89
CA MET A 5 -9.16 -44.42 -2.48
C MET A 5 -7.92 -43.51 -2.46
N LEU A 6 -8.12 -42.21 -2.73
CA LEU A 6 -7.19 -41.21 -2.20
C LEU A 6 -7.11 -41.50 -0.69
N SER A 7 -5.91 -41.71 -0.16
CA SER A 7 -5.72 -41.98 1.26
C SER A 7 -6.36 -40.84 2.06
N ILE A 8 -6.96 -41.14 3.22
CA ILE A 8 -7.58 -40.12 4.09
C ILE A 8 -6.66 -38.90 4.31
N PRO A 9 -5.33 -39.05 4.47
CA PRO A 9 -4.39 -37.92 4.50
C PRO A 9 -4.43 -37.03 3.23
N SER A 10 -4.41 -37.63 2.04
CA SER A 10 -4.47 -36.88 0.78
C SER A 10 -5.81 -36.16 0.57
N GLN A 11 -6.93 -36.72 1.07
CA GLN A 11 -8.23 -36.05 1.02
C GLN A 11 -8.32 -34.85 1.96
N GLN A 12 -7.73 -34.95 3.16
CA GLN A 12 -7.66 -33.84 4.12
C GLN A 12 -6.79 -32.70 3.60
N MET A 13 -5.68 -33.01 2.91
CA MET A 13 -4.82 -32.01 2.31
C MET A 13 -5.51 -31.26 1.17
N LEU A 14 -6.17 -31.97 0.25
CA LEU A 14 -6.97 -31.35 -0.83
C LEU A 14 -8.10 -30.47 -0.30
N LEU A 15 -8.77 -30.90 0.79
CA LEU A 15 -9.81 -30.09 1.44
C LEU A 15 -9.21 -28.81 2.04
N ALA A 16 -8.04 -28.91 2.69
CA ALA A 16 -7.33 -27.76 3.23
C ALA A 16 -6.93 -26.77 2.12
N GLU A 17 -6.40 -27.25 0.99
CA GLU A 17 -6.04 -26.43 -0.16
C GLU A 17 -7.25 -25.65 -0.68
N HIS A 18 -8.37 -26.33 -0.92
CA HIS A 18 -9.60 -25.70 -1.39
C HIS A 18 -10.12 -24.65 -0.39
N ARG A 19 -10.21 -25.00 0.89
CA ARG A 19 -10.76 -24.10 1.93
C ARG A 19 -9.86 -22.90 2.18
N CYS A 20 -8.55 -23.08 2.25
CA CYS A 20 -7.62 -21.98 2.39
C CYS A 20 -7.64 -21.08 1.15
N ALA A 21 -7.87 -21.60 -0.06
CA ALA A 21 -8.04 -20.78 -1.26
C ALA A 21 -9.30 -19.90 -1.20
N GLU A 22 -10.43 -20.43 -0.74
CA GLU A 22 -11.66 -19.64 -0.53
C GLU A 22 -11.43 -18.51 0.49
N LEU A 23 -10.86 -18.84 1.65
CA LEU A 23 -10.57 -17.88 2.71
C LEU A 23 -9.56 -16.81 2.27
N PHE A 24 -8.59 -17.18 1.43
CA PHE A 24 -7.66 -16.23 0.83
C PHE A 24 -8.40 -15.20 -0.03
N SER A 25 -9.29 -15.66 -0.91
CA SER A 25 -10.07 -14.75 -1.77
C SER A 25 -11.01 -13.85 -0.96
N GLU A 26 -11.59 -14.35 0.13
CA GLU A 26 -12.38 -13.53 1.06
C GLU A 26 -11.53 -12.44 1.74
N ALA A 27 -10.33 -12.81 2.20
CA ALA A 27 -9.36 -11.87 2.78
C ALA A 27 -8.90 -10.80 1.78
N GLU A 28 -8.65 -11.19 0.54
CA GLU A 28 -8.27 -10.27 -0.52
C GLU A 28 -9.40 -9.29 -0.87
N ALA A 29 -10.64 -9.77 -0.93
CA ALA A 29 -11.80 -8.92 -1.17
C ALA A 29 -12.01 -7.89 -0.04
N ALA A 30 -11.92 -8.34 1.22
CA ALA A 30 -12.04 -7.46 2.39
C ALA A 30 -10.91 -6.42 2.42
N PHE A 31 -9.67 -6.83 2.17
CA PHE A 31 -8.53 -5.93 2.07
C PHE A 31 -8.74 -4.83 1.01
N LYS A 32 -9.14 -5.22 -0.21
CA LYS A 32 -9.41 -4.28 -1.31
C LYS A 32 -10.52 -3.30 -0.97
N GLN A 33 -11.57 -3.76 -0.31
CA GLN A 33 -12.65 -2.91 0.16
C GLN A 33 -12.14 -1.89 1.19
N SER A 34 -11.32 -2.31 2.15
CA SER A 34 -10.76 -1.43 3.19
C SER A 34 -9.86 -0.31 2.64
N ILE A 35 -9.16 -0.55 1.52
CA ILE A 35 -8.29 0.45 0.90
C ILE A 35 -8.95 1.24 -0.23
N ALA A 36 -10.19 0.93 -0.61
CA ALA A 36 -10.86 1.53 -1.77
C ALA A 36 -10.97 3.06 -1.67
N ASP A 37 -11.44 3.56 -0.53
CA ASP A 37 -11.63 5.00 -0.32
C ASP A 37 -10.29 5.76 -0.28
N ILE A 38 -9.25 5.13 0.28
CA ILE A 38 -7.89 5.69 0.31
C ILE A 38 -7.32 5.77 -1.11
N THR A 39 -7.51 4.71 -1.89
CA THR A 39 -7.09 4.64 -3.29
C THR A 39 -7.76 5.74 -4.11
N ALA A 40 -9.09 5.88 -3.99
CA ALA A 40 -9.84 6.93 -4.69
C ALA A 40 -9.38 8.35 -4.32
N GLN A 41 -9.03 8.59 -3.06
CA GLN A 41 -8.49 9.89 -2.63
C GLN A 41 -7.14 10.19 -3.28
N ILE A 42 -6.23 9.21 -3.30
CA ILE A 42 -4.90 9.35 -3.90
C ILE A 42 -5.00 9.60 -5.40
N ASP A 43 -5.86 8.83 -6.09
CA ASP A 43 -6.10 8.97 -7.52
C ASP A 43 -6.75 10.31 -7.88
N ALA A 44 -7.50 10.91 -6.94
CA ALA A 44 -8.03 12.26 -7.06
C ALA A 44 -7.00 13.37 -6.73
N GLY A 45 -5.72 13.03 -6.59
CA GLY A 45 -4.64 13.99 -6.33
C GLY A 45 -4.48 14.40 -4.86
N LYS A 46 -5.14 13.69 -3.92
CA LYS A 46 -5.03 13.99 -2.49
C LYS A 46 -3.89 13.22 -1.84
N VAL A 47 -3.11 13.92 -1.03
CA VAL A 47 -2.07 13.33 -0.19
C VAL A 47 -2.70 12.90 1.14
N VAL A 48 -2.73 11.59 1.39
CA VAL A 48 -3.26 11.02 2.65
C VAL A 48 -2.20 11.04 3.76
N ASN A 49 -2.51 11.70 4.87
CA ASN A 49 -1.65 11.70 6.05
C ASN A 49 -1.81 10.39 6.84
N GLY A 50 -0.72 9.87 7.40
CA GLY A 50 -0.75 8.63 8.18
C GLY A 50 -1.02 7.37 7.34
N LEU A 51 -0.78 7.43 6.03
CA LEU A 51 -1.02 6.32 5.10
C LEU A 51 -0.35 5.01 5.59
N GLY A 52 0.91 5.06 6.04
CA GLY A 52 1.64 3.88 6.50
C GLY A 52 0.95 3.15 7.66
N LYS A 53 0.37 3.87 8.61
CA LYS A 53 -0.39 3.29 9.72
C LYS A 53 -1.67 2.63 9.23
N LEU A 54 -2.43 3.31 8.37
CA LEU A 54 -3.63 2.74 7.75
C LEU A 54 -3.31 1.46 6.96
N MET A 55 -2.23 1.47 6.18
CA MET A 55 -1.76 0.31 5.42
C MET A 55 -1.41 -0.88 6.33
N GLU A 56 -0.78 -0.62 7.47
CA GLU A 56 -0.47 -1.64 8.46
C GLU A 56 -1.76 -2.21 9.09
N GLU A 57 -2.68 -1.35 9.51
CA GLU A 57 -3.96 -1.73 10.13
C GLU A 57 -4.77 -2.63 9.20
N VAL A 58 -5.05 -2.19 7.96
CA VAL A 58 -5.88 -2.96 7.00
C VAL A 58 -5.26 -4.29 6.61
N ARG A 59 -3.92 -4.36 6.47
CA ARG A 59 -3.23 -5.63 6.22
C ARG A 59 -3.38 -6.57 7.40
N ASN A 60 -3.12 -6.08 8.62
CA ASN A 60 -3.18 -6.91 9.82
C ASN A 60 -4.60 -7.41 10.07
N GLU A 61 -5.63 -6.59 9.83
CA GLU A 61 -7.04 -6.99 9.92
C GLU A 61 -7.40 -8.08 8.91
N ALA A 62 -7.01 -7.92 7.63
CA ALA A 62 -7.29 -8.92 6.60
C ALA A 62 -6.56 -10.25 6.87
N ILE A 63 -5.32 -10.20 7.35
CA ILE A 63 -4.56 -11.40 7.77
C ILE A 63 -5.22 -12.04 8.99
N ALA A 64 -5.66 -11.27 9.98
CA ALA A 64 -6.34 -11.80 11.16
C ALA A 64 -7.66 -12.50 10.81
N MET A 65 -8.38 -11.97 9.81
CA MET A 65 -9.60 -12.61 9.29
C MET A 65 -9.29 -13.97 8.65
N PHE A 66 -8.23 -14.06 7.85
CA PHE A 66 -7.76 -15.33 7.30
C PHE A 66 -7.35 -16.31 8.43
N ASP A 67 -6.53 -15.84 9.37
CA ASP A 67 -6.01 -16.64 10.49
C ASP A 67 -7.12 -17.21 11.37
N ALA A 68 -8.22 -16.46 11.58
CA ALA A 68 -9.34 -16.89 12.42
C ALA A 68 -9.99 -18.20 11.93
N SER A 69 -10.06 -18.38 10.60
CA SER A 69 -10.71 -19.55 9.97
C SER A 69 -9.70 -20.58 9.45
N ALA A 70 -8.54 -20.14 8.96
CA ALA A 70 -7.60 -20.99 8.23
C ALA A 70 -6.66 -21.82 9.13
N LYS A 71 -6.36 -21.35 10.34
CA LYS A 71 -5.39 -22.00 11.26
C LYS A 71 -5.78 -23.41 11.71
N HIS A 72 -7.02 -23.82 11.45
CA HIS A 72 -7.56 -25.13 11.82
C HIS A 72 -7.34 -26.20 10.74
N TYR A 73 -6.86 -25.81 9.55
CA TYR A 73 -6.54 -26.72 8.45
C TYR A 73 -5.08 -27.22 8.52
N HIS A 74 -4.67 -27.99 7.52
CA HIS A 74 -3.32 -28.55 7.44
C HIS A 74 -2.26 -27.44 7.57
N HIS A 75 -1.31 -27.64 8.50
CA HIS A 75 -0.36 -26.59 8.90
C HIS A 75 0.45 -26.03 7.72
N ASP A 76 0.97 -26.89 6.86
CA ASP A 76 1.79 -26.46 5.72
C ASP A 76 0.97 -25.64 4.71
N VAL A 77 -0.27 -26.06 4.43
CA VAL A 77 -1.18 -25.36 3.51
C VAL A 77 -1.58 -24.00 4.08
N TYR A 78 -1.91 -23.95 5.37
CA TYR A 78 -2.21 -22.70 6.06
C TYR A 78 -1.01 -21.73 6.01
N THR A 79 0.19 -22.21 6.33
CA THR A 79 1.39 -21.38 6.40
C THR A 79 1.76 -20.84 5.02
N GLU A 80 1.76 -21.69 3.99
CA GLU A 80 2.04 -21.28 2.60
C GLU A 80 1.04 -20.22 2.12
N MET A 81 -0.25 -20.44 2.35
CA MET A 81 -1.30 -19.50 1.93
C MET A 81 -1.23 -18.18 2.70
N ARG A 82 -0.88 -18.22 3.99
CA ARG A 82 -0.69 -17.02 4.81
C ARG A 82 0.48 -16.17 4.33
N ASP A 83 1.61 -16.80 4.00
CA ASP A 83 2.79 -16.11 3.47
C ASP A 83 2.49 -15.47 2.11
N LYS A 84 1.82 -16.20 1.22
CA LYS A 84 1.33 -15.67 -0.05
C LYS A 84 0.39 -14.48 0.12
N LEU A 85 -0.46 -14.50 1.14
CA LEU A 85 -1.41 -13.42 1.43
C LEU A 85 -0.66 -12.17 1.89
N HIS A 86 0.35 -12.33 2.75
CA HIS A 86 1.26 -11.25 3.14
C HIS A 86 1.98 -10.63 1.93
N GLU A 87 2.52 -11.44 1.03
CA GLU A 87 3.18 -10.97 -0.19
C GLU A 87 2.22 -10.17 -1.07
N THR A 88 1.03 -10.72 -1.32
CA THR A 88 -0.02 -10.11 -2.14
C THR A 88 -0.42 -8.74 -1.58
N PHE A 89 -0.71 -8.64 -0.29
CA PHE A 89 -1.06 -7.36 0.34
C PHE A 89 0.10 -6.38 0.30
N ASN A 90 1.33 -6.83 0.55
CA ASN A 90 2.48 -5.95 0.49
C ASN A 90 2.72 -5.40 -0.94
N GLU A 91 2.44 -6.15 -2.00
CA GLU A 91 2.51 -5.68 -3.39
C GLU A 91 1.47 -4.60 -3.70
N GLU A 92 0.22 -4.81 -3.29
CA GLU A 92 -0.85 -3.81 -3.46
C GLU A 92 -0.54 -2.54 -2.68
N LEU A 93 -0.13 -2.68 -1.41
CA LEU A 93 0.29 -1.58 -0.55
C LEU A 93 1.49 -0.80 -1.12
N ARG A 94 2.48 -1.47 -1.70
CA ARG A 94 3.60 -0.81 -2.39
C ARG A 94 3.11 0.04 -3.57
N THR A 95 2.13 -0.46 -4.32
CA THR A 95 1.56 0.27 -5.45
C THR A 95 0.82 1.51 -4.99
N LEU A 96 -0.03 1.38 -3.97
CA LEU A 96 -0.76 2.49 -3.35
C LEU A 96 0.19 3.58 -2.85
N PHE A 97 1.24 3.17 -2.14
CA PHE A 97 2.26 4.10 -1.62
C PHE A 97 3.01 4.83 -2.74
N ARG A 98 3.38 4.13 -3.82
CA ARG A 98 4.00 4.77 -4.98
C ARG A 98 3.07 5.78 -5.63
N SER A 99 1.76 5.52 -5.65
CA SER A 99 0.77 6.47 -6.17
C SER A 99 0.73 7.74 -5.32
N GLN A 100 0.65 7.62 -3.99
CA GLN A 100 0.74 8.74 -3.04
C GLN A 100 1.98 9.61 -3.27
N LEU A 101 3.17 9.00 -3.43
CA LEU A 101 4.41 9.75 -3.65
C LEU A 101 4.41 10.51 -4.99
N LYS A 102 3.84 9.92 -6.04
CA LYS A 102 3.67 10.60 -7.33
C LYS A 102 2.72 11.79 -7.20
N THR A 103 1.60 11.60 -6.52
CA THR A 103 0.63 12.67 -6.23
C THR A 103 1.28 13.82 -5.44
N LEU A 104 2.03 13.50 -4.38
CA LEU A 104 2.77 14.50 -3.61
C LEU A 104 3.77 15.27 -4.49
N ALA A 105 4.55 14.56 -5.32
CA ALA A 105 5.51 15.19 -6.21
C ALA A 105 4.84 16.11 -7.24
N ALA A 106 3.70 15.70 -7.80
CA ALA A 106 2.93 16.51 -8.74
C ALA A 106 2.44 17.81 -8.08
N ASN A 107 1.80 17.71 -6.91
CA ASN A 107 1.29 18.87 -6.19
C ASN A 107 2.40 19.87 -5.82
N LEU A 108 3.56 19.37 -5.40
CA LEU A 108 4.72 20.22 -5.07
C LEU A 108 5.40 20.82 -6.31
N SER A 109 5.32 20.14 -7.46
CA SER A 109 5.81 20.71 -8.72
C SER A 109 4.92 21.86 -9.19
N GLU A 110 3.60 21.71 -9.09
CA GLU A 110 2.65 22.80 -9.39
C GLU A 110 2.82 23.99 -8.45
N LEU A 111 3.05 23.73 -7.15
CA LEU A 111 3.39 24.77 -6.18
C LEU A 111 4.69 25.50 -6.54
N PHE A 112 5.72 24.76 -6.96
CA PHE A 112 6.98 25.35 -7.41
C PHE A 112 6.73 26.29 -8.59
N ASP A 113 6.03 25.84 -9.62
CA ASP A 113 5.76 26.64 -10.82
C ASP A 113 4.96 27.91 -10.47
N THR A 114 3.93 27.77 -9.64
CA THR A 114 3.09 28.88 -9.16
C THR A 114 3.90 29.95 -8.42
N GLU A 115 4.85 29.54 -7.57
CA GLU A 115 5.69 30.49 -6.83
C GLU A 115 6.88 31.02 -7.65
N MET A 116 7.33 30.26 -8.65
CA MET A 116 8.43 30.63 -9.53
C MET A 116 8.01 31.68 -10.57
N GLU A 117 6.78 31.62 -11.08
CA GLU A 117 6.26 32.53 -12.11
C GLU A 117 6.33 34.03 -11.71
N PRO A 118 5.88 34.47 -10.52
CA PRO A 118 5.98 35.88 -10.11
C PRO A 118 7.36 36.27 -9.55
N LEU A 119 8.33 35.34 -9.53
CA LEU A 119 9.62 35.56 -8.87
C LEU A 119 10.44 36.63 -9.61
N SER A 120 10.58 37.79 -8.99
CA SER A 120 11.39 38.89 -9.49
C SER A 120 12.56 39.22 -8.57
N ALA A 121 13.64 39.77 -9.14
CA ALA A 121 14.80 40.21 -8.38
C ALA A 121 15.58 41.31 -9.12
N ASP A 122 16.26 42.15 -8.35
CA ASP A 122 17.01 43.31 -8.87
C ASP A 122 18.33 42.92 -9.57
N SER A 123 18.75 41.67 -9.42
CA SER A 123 19.93 41.11 -10.07
C SER A 123 19.80 39.60 -10.28
N ALA A 124 20.58 39.07 -11.22
CA ALA A 124 20.67 37.63 -11.45
C ALA A 124 21.13 36.85 -10.20
N ALA A 125 22.05 37.43 -9.40
CA ALA A 125 22.51 36.81 -8.16
C ALA A 125 21.37 36.67 -7.13
N SER A 126 20.60 37.75 -6.94
CA SER A 126 19.43 37.75 -6.04
C SER A 126 18.34 36.80 -6.54
N PHE A 127 18.11 36.73 -7.86
CA PHE A 127 17.18 35.77 -8.46
C PHE A 127 17.60 34.32 -8.16
N MET A 128 18.85 33.96 -8.43
CA MET A 128 19.37 32.61 -8.19
C MET A 128 19.28 32.22 -6.71
N GLU A 129 19.56 33.14 -5.79
CA GLU A 129 19.42 32.88 -4.37
C GLU A 129 17.96 32.59 -3.99
N LYS A 130 17.02 33.42 -4.45
CA LYS A 130 15.58 33.23 -4.20
C LYS A 130 15.06 31.92 -4.79
N ALA A 131 15.40 31.64 -6.05
CA ALA A 131 15.00 30.41 -6.74
C ALA A 131 15.57 29.15 -6.04
N ASN A 132 16.83 29.21 -5.60
CA ASN A 132 17.43 28.10 -4.86
C ASN A 132 16.79 27.90 -3.47
N LYS A 133 16.43 28.99 -2.77
CA LYS A 133 15.68 28.90 -1.51
C LYS A 133 14.31 28.25 -1.71
N LEU A 134 13.58 28.64 -2.76
CA LEU A 134 12.30 28.02 -3.13
C LEU A 134 12.46 26.52 -3.41
N ARG A 135 13.41 26.15 -4.27
CA ARG A 135 13.74 24.75 -4.58
C ARG A 135 14.05 23.93 -3.34
N LEU A 136 14.91 24.43 -2.46
CA LEU A 136 15.29 23.73 -1.23
C LEU A 136 14.12 23.58 -0.25
N ARG A 137 13.23 24.58 -0.17
CA ARG A 137 12.03 24.51 0.67
C ARG A 137 11.09 23.41 0.18
N ILE A 138 10.81 23.38 -1.12
CA ILE A 138 9.89 22.39 -1.71
C ILE A 138 10.44 20.96 -1.60
N LEU A 139 11.76 20.77 -1.81
CA LEU A 139 12.39 19.46 -1.58
C LEU A 139 12.27 19.01 -0.12
N ARG A 140 12.46 19.92 0.84
CA ARG A 140 12.30 19.61 2.26
C ARG A 140 10.84 19.24 2.58
N GLU A 141 9.89 19.96 2.01
CA GLU A 141 8.47 19.68 2.18
C GLU A 141 8.06 18.31 1.63
N PHE A 142 8.62 17.90 0.49
CA PHE A 142 8.48 16.55 -0.03
C PHE A 142 8.99 15.51 0.96
N GLU A 143 10.23 15.65 1.44
CA GLU A 143 10.84 14.71 2.37
C GLU A 143 10.07 14.61 3.69
N ASP A 144 9.66 15.75 4.26
CA ASP A 144 8.95 15.79 5.54
C ASP A 144 7.55 15.17 5.41
N THR A 145 6.85 15.45 4.31
CA THR A 145 5.51 14.88 4.06
C THR A 145 5.61 13.39 3.78
N ALA A 146 6.56 12.95 2.95
CA ALA A 146 6.81 11.54 2.69
C ALA A 146 7.16 10.76 3.97
N LYS A 147 7.98 11.34 4.86
CA LYS A 147 8.29 10.76 6.18
C LYS A 147 7.06 10.68 7.08
N LYS A 148 6.23 11.73 7.13
CA LYS A 148 4.98 11.75 7.92
C LYS A 148 3.93 10.77 7.38
N SER A 149 3.92 10.51 6.07
CA SER A 149 3.11 9.44 5.49
C SER A 149 3.57 8.05 5.95
N TRP A 150 4.79 7.90 6.47
CA TRP A 150 5.35 6.64 6.97
C TRP A 150 5.30 6.49 8.50
N SER A 151 5.59 7.56 9.24
CA SER A 151 5.79 7.48 10.69
C SER A 151 4.48 7.29 11.46
N THR A 152 4.54 6.32 12.39
CA THR A 152 3.53 5.91 13.37
C THR A 152 3.06 7.03 14.28
#